data_AF-A0AAW8KQF7-F1
#
_entry.id   AF-A0AAW8KQF7-F1
#
_cell.length_a   1.000
_cell.length_b   1.000
_cell.length_c   1.000
_cell.angle_alpha   90.00
_cell.angle_beta   90.00
_cell.angle_gamma   90.00
#
_symmetry.space_group_name_H-M   'P 1'
#
loop_
_entity.id
_entity.type
_entity.pdbx_description
1 polymer ?
#
loop_
_entity_poly.entity_id
_entity_poly.type
_entity_poly.pdbx_seq_one_letter_code
_entity_poly.pdbx_strand_id
1 'polypeptide(L)' 'MTLDLFSPEPCENLLPYDGEVQDYGCILSPEEAEQYFHYLYRHLAWKHDEAKLYGK' A
#
# COMPACT_ATOMS: atom_id res chain seq x y z
N MET A 1 0.39 -24.70 35.87
CA MET A 1 1.28 -24.60 34.70
C MET A 1 0.42 -24.69 33.46
N THR A 2 -0.10 -23.56 32.98
CA THR A 2 -0.80 -23.49 31.70
C THR A 2 0.23 -23.23 30.63
N LEU A 3 0.51 -24.23 29.79
CA LEU A 3 1.25 -24.02 28.54
C LEU A 3 0.36 -23.17 27.64
N ASP A 4 0.75 -21.92 27.42
CA ASP A 4 0.10 -21.06 26.44
C ASP A 4 0.64 -21.42 25.04
N LEU A 5 -0.03 -22.39 24.40
CA LEU A 5 0.40 -23.03 23.14
C LEU A 5 0.30 -22.09 21.93
N PHE A 6 -0.32 -20.91 22.10
CA PHE A 6 -0.50 -19.89 21.07
C PHE A 6 -0.14 -18.51 21.59
N SER A 7 1.05 -18.39 22.19
CA SER A 7 1.64 -17.06 22.40
C SER A 7 1.66 -16.36 21.04
N PRO A 8 1.03 -15.17 20.86
CA PRO A 8 1.05 -14.52 19.57
C PRO A 8 2.51 -14.29 19.19
N GLU A 9 2.91 -14.84 18.04
CA GLU A 9 4.20 -14.53 17.43
C GLU A 9 4.34 -13.00 17.43
N PRO A 10 5.45 -12.44 17.98
CA PRO A 10 5.66 -11.01 17.93
C PRO A 10 5.53 -10.61 16.45
N CYS A 11 4.67 -9.62 16.18
CA CYS A 11 4.43 -9.13 14.82
C CYS A 11 5.79 -8.77 14.22
N GLU A 12 6.34 -9.66 13.39
CA GLU A 12 7.64 -9.44 12.77
C GLU A 12 7.54 -8.14 11.98
N ASN A 13 8.54 -7.27 12.12
CA ASN A 13 8.59 -6.07 11.28
C ASN A 13 8.71 -6.54 9.82
N LEU A 14 7.60 -6.49 9.08
CA LEU A 14 7.53 -6.91 7.67
C LEU A 14 8.30 -5.96 6.74
N LEU A 15 8.78 -4.84 7.27
CA LEU A 15 9.46 -3.83 6.50
C LEU A 15 10.92 -4.23 6.30
N PRO A 16 11.44 -4.11 5.06
CA PRO A 16 12.86 -4.32 4.82
C PRO A 16 13.72 -3.37 5.66
N TYR A 17 14.79 -3.89 6.25
CA TYR A 17 15.76 -3.12 7.04
C TYR A 17 15.11 -2.35 8.21
N ASP A 18 15.52 -1.11 8.46
CA ASP A 18 14.95 -0.22 9.48
C ASP A 18 13.73 0.55 8.94
N GLY A 19 12.87 -0.12 8.17
CA GLY A 19 11.70 0.53 7.60
C GLY A 19 10.73 1.03 8.68
N GLU A 20 10.15 2.20 8.46
CA GLU A 20 9.07 2.77 9.27
C GLU A 20 7.76 2.82 8.45
N VAL A 21 6.62 2.52 9.06
CA VAL A 21 5.28 2.66 8.44
C VAL A 21 4.56 3.85 9.03
N GLN A 22 4.06 4.71 8.15
CA GLN A 22 3.11 5.77 8.49
C GLN A 22 1.72 5.35 8.01
N ASP A 23 0.95 4.71 8.89
CA ASP A 23 -0.43 4.30 8.61
C ASP A 23 -1.40 5.41 9.01
N TYR A 24 -2.04 6.03 8.01
CA TYR A 24 -3.05 7.07 8.18
C TYR A 24 -4.49 6.52 8.09
N GLY A 25 -4.65 5.21 7.87
CA GLY A 25 -5.96 4.58 7.66
C GLY A 25 -6.68 5.08 6.40
N CYS A 26 -7.99 4.83 6.35
CA CYS A 26 -8.84 5.29 5.25
C CYS A 26 -9.16 6.79 5.42
N ILE A 27 -8.52 7.61 4.59
CA ILE A 27 -8.70 9.07 4.60
C ILE A 27 -9.83 9.58 3.69
N LEU A 28 -10.42 8.70 2.86
CA LEU A 28 -11.53 9.00 1.97
C LEU A 28 -12.70 8.06 2.25
N SER A 29 -13.92 8.55 2.13
CA SER A 29 -15.10 7.69 2.02
C SER A 29 -15.09 6.91 0.70
N PRO A 30 -15.81 5.76 0.63
CA PRO A 30 -15.94 5.00 -0.61
C PRO A 30 -16.46 5.83 -1.78
N GLU A 31 -17.41 6.73 -1.52
CA GLU A 31 -18.01 7.58 -2.54
C GLU A 31 -17.01 8.62 -3.08
N GLU A 32 -16.22 9.25 -2.20
CA GLU A 32 -15.17 10.19 -2.59
C GLU A 32 -14.08 9.48 -3.40
N ALA A 33 -13.67 8.28 -2.99
CA ALA A 33 -12.67 7.49 -3.69
C ALA A 33 -13.10 7.17 -5.13
N GLU A 34 -14.34 6.75 -5.33
CA GLU A 34 -14.89 6.45 -6.67
C GLU A 34 -14.95 7.71 -7.55
N GLN A 35 -15.37 8.84 -6.97
CA GLN A 35 -15.44 10.12 -7.68
C GLN A 35 -14.07 10.57 -8.16
N TYR A 36 -13.07 10.56 -7.27
CA TYR A 36 -11.70 10.93 -7.61
C TYR A 36 -11.11 9.96 -8.65
N PHE A 37 -11.33 8.66 -8.49
CA PHE A 37 -10.89 7.66 -9.47
C PHE A 37 -11.43 7.97 -10.86
N HIS A 38 -12.75 8.12 -11.01
CA HIS A 38 -13.36 8.44 -12.31
C HIS A 38 -12.88 9.75 -12.89
N TYR A 39 -12.70 10.78 -12.07
CA TYR A 39 -12.19 12.07 -12.54
C TYR A 39 -10.75 11.94 -13.06
N LEU A 40 -9.83 11.40 -12.26
CA LEU A 40 -8.42 11.26 -12.60
C LEU A 40 -8.24 10.33 -13.79
N TYR A 41 -8.96 9.22 -13.83
CA TYR A 41 -8.91 8.27 -14.94
C TYR A 41 -9.30 8.90 -16.28
N ARG A 42 -10.35 9.74 -16.30
CA ARG A 42 -10.88 10.32 -17.54
C ARG A 42 -10.15 11.59 -17.99
N HIS A 43 -9.58 12.36 -17.07
CA HIS A 43 -9.09 13.72 -17.36
C HIS A 43 -7.58 13.87 -17.30
N LEU A 44 -6.84 12.91 -16.72
CA LEU A 44 -5.38 12.93 -16.79
C LEU A 44 -4.89 12.38 -18.12
N ALA A 45 -3.79 12.95 -18.61
CA ALA A 45 -3.10 12.47 -19.80
C ALA A 45 -2.22 11.25 -19.47
N TRP A 46 -2.85 10.13 -19.12
CA TRP A 46 -2.16 8.88 -18.86
C TRP A 46 -1.29 8.49 -20.05
N LYS A 47 -0.02 8.20 -19.78
CA LYS A 47 0.93 7.67 -20.74
C LYS A 47 1.45 6.34 -20.23
N HIS A 48 1.70 5.40 -21.12
CA HIS A 48 2.43 4.18 -20.76
C HIS A 48 3.81 4.53 -20.23
N ASP A 49 4.16 3.95 -19.08
CA ASP A 49 5.51 4.04 -18.55
C ASP A 49 6.48 3.27 -19.44
N GLU A 50 7.66 3.85 -19.66
CA GLU A 50 8.73 3.25 -20.44
C GLU A 50 9.91 2.94 -19.49
N ALA A 51 10.22 1.66 -19.32
CA ALA A 51 11.39 1.22 -18.58
C ALA A 51 12.44 0.68 -19.56
N LYS A 52 13.67 1.20 -19.47
CA LYS A 52 14.81 0.68 -20.24
C LYS A 52 15.49 -0.43 -19.46
N LEU A 53 15.51 -1.64 -20.00
CA LEU A 53 16.21 -2.78 -19.42
C LEU A 53 17.47 -3.06 -20.23
N TYR A 54 18.62 -3.07 -19.55
CA TYR A 54 19.93 -3.37 -20.16
C TYR A 54 20.28 -2.49 -21.38
N GLY A 55 19.90 -1.22 -21.35
CA GLY A 55 20.21 -0.26 -22.42
C GLY A 55 19.25 -0.27 -23.62
N LYS A 56 18.12 -0.99 -23.54
CA LYS A 56 16.99 -0.86 -24.47
C LYS A 56 15.68 -0.64 -23.73
#